data_AF-B0STT2-F1
#
_entry.id   AF-B0STT2-F1
#
_cell.length_a   1.000
_cell.length_b   1.000
_cell.length_c   1.000
_cell.angle_alpha   90.00
_cell.angle_beta   90.00
_cell.angle_gamma   90.00
#
_symmetry.space_group_name_H-M   'P 1'
#
loop_
_entity.id
_entity.type
_entity.pdbx_description
1 polymer ?
#
loop_
_entity_poly.entity_id
_entity_poly.type
_entity_poly.pdbx_seq_one_letter_code
_entity_poly.pdbx_strand_id
1 'polypeptide(L)'
;MFRFIEYLERFWALVSFYLPSHLSIENNKDKNILIVPGFKAGRFYYARLKSNLDNLGFKVGILSTLRNPTSLEEAVQYLAKQILTAPNEVTLIAHNTGGLLVLILPDEARRKVKRLITLGTPFHGSDRFTNTRYSYWGFESDWVKTNYKNALFFPLFQPLSAIEDFSFPPQESTEFGQGRDLWFDIPGNYNLVRRTENIRTLREFLGTPKDNVNLTPSPKANPEFAVPKKIEVDFSKYEPAVYKKNQIKLTKTKSSPKKAKAKPKASPKPKTTTKPVTQSKVISKPKAKKKTTKRNK
;
A
#
# COMPACT_ATOMS: atom_id res chain seq x y z
N MET A 1 9.48 21.60 -18.55
CA MET A 1 9.67 20.51 -19.54
C MET A 1 9.01 19.19 -19.10
N PHE A 2 9.46 18.54 -18.03
CA PHE A 2 9.01 17.19 -17.65
C PHE A 2 7.49 16.96 -17.54
N ARG A 3 6.71 17.90 -16.98
CA ARG A 3 5.23 17.81 -16.91
C ARG A 3 4.57 17.57 -18.29
N PHE A 4 5.07 18.19 -19.36
CA PHE A 4 4.56 17.97 -20.72
C PHE A 4 4.93 16.57 -21.24
N ILE A 5 6.16 16.13 -21.00
CA ILE A 5 6.65 14.80 -21.39
C ILE A 5 5.84 13.70 -20.69
N GLU A 6 5.58 13.85 -19.39
CA GLU A 6 4.73 12.95 -18.61
C GLU A 6 3.31 12.84 -19.19
N TYR A 7 2.68 13.96 -19.57
CA TYR A 7 1.36 13.93 -20.18
C TYR A 7 1.35 13.28 -21.57
N LEU A 8 2.45 13.42 -22.34
CA LEU A 8 2.63 12.72 -23.62
C LEU A 8 2.84 11.21 -23.44
N GLU A 9 3.65 10.78 -22.48
CA GLU A 9 3.82 9.35 -22.17
C GLU A 9 2.53 8.74 -21.61
N ARG A 10 1.79 9.48 -20.77
CA ARG A 10 0.45 9.09 -20.30
C ARG A 10 -0.57 8.99 -21.45
N PHE A 11 -0.46 9.83 -22.48
CA PHE A 11 -1.25 9.70 -23.71
C PHE A 11 -0.89 8.42 -24.48
N TRP A 12 0.40 8.11 -24.66
CA TRP A 12 0.82 6.86 -25.31
C TRP A 12 0.43 5.60 -24.53
N ALA A 13 0.47 5.66 -23.20
CA ALA A 13 -0.04 4.61 -22.33
C ALA A 13 -1.54 4.35 -22.60
N LEU A 14 -2.33 5.42 -22.66
CA LEU A 14 -3.77 5.39 -22.94
C LEU A 14 -4.09 4.89 -24.36
N VAL A 15 -3.37 5.35 -25.38
CA VAL A 15 -3.52 4.87 -26.77
C VAL A 15 -3.28 3.36 -26.81
N SER A 16 -2.19 2.88 -26.21
CA SER A 16 -1.87 1.45 -26.23
C SER A 16 -2.87 0.57 -25.45
N PHE A 17 -3.60 1.13 -24.48
CA PHE A 17 -4.65 0.44 -23.70
C PHE A 17 -5.91 0.16 -24.54
N TYR A 18 -6.20 1.04 -25.51
CA TYR A 18 -7.30 0.85 -26.47
C TYR A 18 -6.92 0.01 -27.70
N LEU A 19 -5.64 -0.34 -27.90
CA LEU A 19 -5.23 -1.34 -28.90
C LEU A 19 -5.68 -2.76 -28.51
N PRO A 20 -6.09 -3.63 -29.47
CA PRO A 20 -6.58 -4.98 -29.16
C PRO A 20 -5.58 -5.85 -28.39
N SER A 21 -4.28 -5.71 -28.69
CA SER A 21 -3.18 -6.42 -28.03
C SER A 21 -3.04 -6.12 -26.53
N HIS A 22 -3.75 -5.13 -25.99
CA HIS A 22 -3.79 -4.96 -24.54
C HIS A 22 -4.42 -6.18 -23.84
N LEU A 23 -5.45 -6.78 -24.45
CA LEU A 23 -6.22 -7.88 -23.88
C LEU A 23 -5.60 -9.27 -24.14
N SER A 24 -4.56 -9.36 -24.98
CA SER A 24 -3.90 -10.64 -25.25
C SER A 24 -3.04 -11.07 -24.07
N ILE A 25 -3.42 -12.19 -23.46
CA ILE A 25 -2.67 -12.89 -22.41
C ILE A 25 -1.44 -13.55 -23.03
N GLU A 26 -0.27 -13.37 -22.42
CA GLU A 26 0.98 -14.01 -22.85
C GLU A 26 1.17 -15.37 -22.12
N ASN A 27 1.92 -16.28 -22.73
CA ASN A 27 2.33 -17.51 -22.05
C ASN A 27 3.44 -17.20 -21.03
N ASN A 28 3.11 -17.24 -19.75
CA ASN A 28 4.03 -16.91 -18.66
C ASN A 28 4.88 -18.09 -18.15
N LYS A 29 4.69 -19.31 -18.68
CA LYS A 29 5.29 -20.56 -18.15
C LYS A 29 6.82 -20.57 -18.03
N ASP A 30 7.53 -19.74 -18.80
CA ASP A 30 8.99 -19.63 -18.77
C ASP A 30 9.49 -18.24 -18.31
N LYS A 31 8.60 -17.36 -17.82
CA LYS A 31 8.92 -15.97 -17.49
C LYS A 31 9.39 -15.84 -16.04
N ASN A 32 10.52 -15.16 -15.81
CA ASN A 32 11.04 -14.88 -14.46
C ASN A 32 10.72 -13.47 -13.96
N ILE A 33 10.36 -12.55 -14.87
CA ILE A 33 9.82 -11.23 -14.54
C ILE A 33 8.43 -11.08 -15.18
N LEU A 34 7.45 -10.60 -14.40
CA LEU A 34 6.12 -10.23 -14.90
C LEU A 34 5.86 -8.75 -14.63
N ILE A 35 5.62 -7.97 -15.69
CA ILE A 35 5.22 -6.56 -15.60
C ILE A 35 3.70 -6.49 -15.38
N VAL A 36 3.26 -5.81 -14.31
CA VAL A 36 1.84 -5.53 -14.04
C VAL A 36 1.51 -4.11 -14.52
N PRO A 37 0.64 -3.94 -15.53
CA PRO A 37 0.26 -2.62 -16.04
C PRO A 37 -0.45 -1.72 -15.03
N GLY A 38 -0.21 -0.41 -15.18
CA GLY A 38 -0.84 0.65 -14.41
C GLY A 38 -2.15 1.17 -15.01
N PHE A 39 -2.71 2.18 -14.34
CA PHE A 39 -4.01 2.78 -14.69
C PHE A 39 -4.07 3.20 -16.17
N LYS A 40 -4.90 2.48 -16.95
CA LYS A 40 -5.06 2.70 -18.40
C LYS A 40 -3.75 2.70 -19.20
N ALA A 41 -2.75 1.93 -18.77
CA ALA A 41 -1.52 1.69 -19.53
C ALA A 41 -1.61 0.35 -20.27
N GLY A 42 -1.49 0.38 -21.60
CA GLY A 42 -1.60 -0.82 -22.43
C GLY A 42 -0.31 -1.62 -22.58
N ARG A 43 -0.44 -2.82 -23.16
CA ARG A 43 0.67 -3.79 -23.33
C ARG A 43 1.90 -3.19 -24.02
N PHE A 44 1.71 -2.55 -25.18
CA PHE A 44 2.83 -2.01 -25.97
C PHE A 44 3.55 -0.83 -25.30
N TYR A 45 2.96 -0.15 -24.33
CA TYR A 45 3.62 0.93 -23.60
C TYR A 45 4.92 0.45 -22.92
N TYR A 46 4.87 -0.75 -22.35
CA TYR A 46 5.97 -1.40 -21.64
C TYR A 46 6.99 -2.09 -22.56
N ALA A 47 6.81 -2.07 -23.89
CA ALA A 47 7.70 -2.76 -24.82
C ALA A 47 9.17 -2.31 -24.71
N ARG A 48 9.42 -1.02 -24.42
CA ARG A 48 10.78 -0.48 -24.20
C ARG A 48 11.43 -1.07 -22.95
N LEU A 49 10.70 -1.16 -21.84
CA LEU A 49 11.16 -1.78 -20.60
C LEU A 49 11.39 -3.28 -20.81
N LYS A 50 10.40 -3.98 -21.40
CA LYS A 50 10.47 -5.42 -21.70
C LYS A 50 11.74 -5.75 -22.51
N SER A 51 11.96 -5.06 -23.63
CA SER A 51 13.16 -5.25 -24.46
C SER A 51 14.46 -4.97 -23.70
N ASN A 52 14.52 -3.94 -22.84
CA ASN A 52 15.71 -3.64 -22.07
C ASN A 52 16.06 -4.71 -21.03
N LEU A 53 15.07 -5.42 -20.51
CA LEU A 53 15.24 -6.53 -19.57
C LEU A 53 15.47 -7.87 -20.28
N ASP A 54 14.77 -8.13 -21.40
CA ASP A 54 15.05 -9.27 -22.28
C ASP A 54 16.49 -9.22 -22.80
N ASN A 55 17.02 -8.02 -23.13
CA ASN A 55 18.41 -7.81 -23.54
C ASN A 55 19.44 -8.03 -22.41
N LEU A 56 19.04 -8.12 -21.14
CA LEU A 56 19.89 -8.61 -20.04
C LEU A 56 19.84 -10.14 -19.90
N GLY A 57 18.98 -10.83 -20.66
CA GLY A 57 18.72 -12.26 -20.54
C GLY A 57 17.59 -12.62 -19.57
N PHE A 58 16.85 -11.65 -19.03
CA PHE A 58 15.60 -11.98 -18.34
C PHE A 58 14.56 -12.49 -19.35
N LYS A 59 13.59 -13.24 -18.87
CA LYS A 59 12.43 -13.68 -19.66
C LYS A 59 11.23 -12.90 -19.17
N VAL A 60 10.96 -11.75 -19.79
CA VAL A 60 9.92 -10.84 -19.30
C VAL A 60 8.58 -11.09 -19.97
N GLY A 61 7.54 -11.30 -19.17
CA GLY A 61 6.15 -11.24 -19.61
C GLY A 61 5.52 -9.90 -19.22
N ILE A 62 4.58 -9.39 -20.03
CA ILE A 62 3.68 -8.30 -19.59
C ILE A 62 2.30 -8.91 -19.36
N LEU A 63 1.67 -8.60 -18.23
CA LEU A 63 0.35 -9.14 -17.92
C LEU A 63 -0.75 -8.32 -18.63
N SER A 64 -1.82 -9.00 -19.03
CA SER A 64 -3.05 -8.36 -19.52
C SER A 64 -3.83 -7.80 -18.32
N THR A 65 -4.58 -6.70 -18.50
CA THR A 65 -5.57 -6.23 -17.53
C THR A 65 -6.92 -5.98 -18.20
N LEU A 66 -8.00 -6.05 -17.44
CA LEU A 66 -9.35 -5.80 -17.96
C LEU A 66 -9.54 -4.30 -18.21
N ARG A 67 -10.10 -3.93 -19.37
CA ARG A 67 -10.36 -2.52 -19.71
C ARG A 67 -11.42 -1.88 -18.81
N ASN A 68 -12.47 -2.64 -18.52
CA ASN A 68 -13.62 -2.24 -17.70
C ASN A 68 -14.05 -3.42 -16.81
N PRO A 69 -13.26 -3.79 -15.79
CA PRO A 69 -13.71 -4.77 -14.80
C PRO A 69 -14.96 -4.23 -14.09
N THR A 70 -15.84 -5.14 -13.67
CA THR A 70 -17.05 -4.83 -12.89
C THR A 70 -16.70 -4.47 -11.44
N SER A 71 -15.79 -5.23 -10.83
CA SER A 71 -15.28 -5.03 -9.47
C SER A 71 -13.75 -5.05 -9.41
N LEU A 72 -13.19 -4.69 -8.25
CA LEU A 72 -11.74 -4.76 -8.02
C LEU A 72 -11.26 -6.22 -7.96
N GLU A 73 -12.06 -7.08 -7.35
CA GLU A 73 -11.81 -8.52 -7.19
C GLU A 73 -11.74 -9.22 -8.55
N GLU A 74 -12.59 -8.85 -9.51
CA GLU A 74 -12.52 -9.38 -10.88
C GLU A 74 -11.18 -9.04 -11.54
N ALA A 75 -10.72 -7.79 -11.42
CA ALA A 75 -9.44 -7.36 -11.99
C ALA A 75 -8.25 -8.11 -11.35
N VAL A 76 -8.29 -8.31 -10.04
CA VAL A 76 -7.26 -9.03 -9.27
C VAL A 76 -7.28 -10.53 -9.57
N GLN A 77 -8.45 -11.15 -9.72
CA GLN A 77 -8.56 -12.56 -10.09
C GLN A 77 -8.11 -12.81 -11.54
N TYR A 78 -8.39 -11.88 -12.45
CA TYR A 78 -7.86 -11.92 -13.83
C TYR A 78 -6.33 -11.78 -13.87
N LEU A 79 -5.75 -10.99 -12.96
CA LEU A 79 -4.30 -10.88 -12.80
C LEU A 79 -3.69 -12.14 -12.15
N ALA A 80 -4.29 -12.63 -11.07
CA ALA A 80 -3.85 -13.81 -10.32
C ALA A 80 -3.78 -15.07 -11.21
N LYS A 81 -4.80 -15.30 -12.04
CA LYS A 81 -4.82 -16.40 -13.03
C LYS A 81 -3.61 -16.39 -13.96
N GLN A 82 -3.14 -15.21 -14.36
CA GLN A 82 -1.96 -15.08 -15.22
C GLN A 82 -0.64 -15.27 -14.46
N ILE A 83 -0.57 -14.86 -13.18
CA ILE A 83 0.60 -15.09 -12.32
C ILE A 83 0.76 -16.58 -12.00
N LEU A 84 -0.35 -17.29 -11.75
CA LEU A 84 -0.35 -18.71 -11.42
C LEU A 84 0.20 -19.61 -12.54
N THR A 85 0.12 -19.20 -13.81
CA THR A 85 0.72 -19.94 -14.94
C THR A 85 2.24 -19.81 -15.06
N ALA A 86 2.86 -18.94 -14.26
CA ALA A 86 4.31 -18.72 -14.25
C ALA A 86 5.06 -19.72 -13.35
N PRO A 87 6.40 -19.81 -13.45
CA PRO A 87 7.26 -20.49 -12.50
C PRO A 87 7.03 -20.03 -11.04
N ASN A 88 7.60 -20.77 -10.09
CA ASN A 88 7.75 -20.25 -8.74
C ASN A 88 8.88 -19.20 -8.71
N GLU A 89 8.91 -18.38 -7.67
CA GLU A 89 9.93 -17.35 -7.42
C GLU A 89 10.01 -16.19 -8.45
N VAL A 90 8.92 -15.85 -9.13
CA VAL A 90 8.92 -14.72 -10.08
C VAL A 90 9.14 -13.37 -9.39
N THR A 91 9.70 -12.42 -10.13
CA THR A 91 9.70 -10.99 -9.79
C THR A 91 8.50 -10.31 -10.43
N LEU A 92 7.67 -9.63 -9.65
CA LEU A 92 6.69 -8.68 -10.19
C LEU A 92 7.33 -7.29 -10.31
N ILE A 93 7.13 -6.62 -11.46
CA ILE A 93 7.38 -5.19 -11.63
C ILE A 93 6.04 -4.52 -11.85
N ALA A 94 5.50 -3.89 -10.82
CA ALA A 94 4.15 -3.35 -10.82
C ALA A 94 4.14 -1.83 -10.94
N HIS A 95 3.53 -1.31 -12.01
CA HIS A 95 3.51 0.12 -12.32
C HIS A 95 2.22 0.76 -11.81
N ASN A 96 2.32 1.87 -11.09
CA ASN A 96 1.19 2.72 -10.69
C ASN A 96 0.13 1.93 -9.88
N THR A 97 -1.14 2.05 -10.23
CA THR A 97 -2.23 1.24 -9.63
C THR A 97 -2.10 -0.26 -9.88
N GLY A 98 -1.23 -0.71 -10.79
CA GLY A 98 -0.82 -2.11 -10.87
C GLY A 98 -0.15 -2.58 -9.58
N GLY A 99 0.60 -1.69 -8.93
CA GLY A 99 1.15 -1.90 -7.59
C GLY A 99 0.09 -1.94 -6.48
N LEU A 100 -1.07 -1.32 -6.68
CA LEU A 100 -2.23 -1.46 -5.77
C LEU A 100 -2.99 -2.77 -6.00
N LEU A 101 -3.15 -3.21 -7.25
CA LEU A 101 -3.80 -4.49 -7.59
C LEU A 101 -3.07 -5.70 -6.96
N VAL A 102 -1.74 -5.67 -6.87
CA VAL A 102 -0.97 -6.80 -6.30
C VAL A 102 -1.13 -6.95 -4.78
N LEU A 103 -1.51 -5.88 -4.06
CA LEU A 103 -1.61 -5.87 -2.59
C LEU A 103 -2.70 -6.79 -2.03
N ILE A 104 -3.67 -7.17 -2.87
CA ILE A 104 -4.78 -8.06 -2.50
C ILE A 104 -4.81 -9.33 -3.37
N LEU A 105 -3.65 -9.72 -3.92
CA LEU A 105 -3.51 -11.01 -4.60
C LEU A 105 -3.84 -12.17 -3.66
N PRO A 106 -4.65 -13.16 -4.11
CA PRO A 106 -4.86 -14.42 -3.40
C PRO A 106 -3.54 -15.09 -3.02
N ASP A 107 -3.54 -15.77 -1.87
CA ASP A 107 -2.36 -16.39 -1.28
C ASP A 107 -1.56 -17.27 -2.26
N GLU A 108 -2.25 -18.06 -3.09
CA GLU A 108 -1.64 -18.91 -4.11
C GLU A 108 -0.81 -18.11 -5.13
N ALA A 109 -1.35 -17.00 -5.62
CA ALA A 109 -0.68 -16.12 -6.56
C ALA A 109 0.40 -15.27 -5.87
N ARG A 110 0.21 -14.87 -4.61
CA ARG A 110 1.21 -14.15 -3.82
C ARG A 110 2.43 -15.02 -3.53
N ARG A 111 2.24 -16.31 -3.20
CA ARG A 111 3.31 -17.29 -2.94
C ARG A 111 4.18 -17.60 -4.17
N LYS A 112 3.72 -17.31 -5.38
CA LYS A 112 4.57 -17.36 -6.60
C LYS A 112 5.65 -16.28 -6.61
N VAL A 113 5.45 -15.15 -5.91
CA VAL A 113 6.25 -13.94 -6.04
C VAL A 113 7.35 -13.89 -4.98
N LYS A 114 8.62 -13.96 -5.41
CA LYS A 114 9.79 -13.80 -4.53
C LYS A 114 10.12 -12.33 -4.29
N ARG A 115 9.95 -11.49 -5.32
CA ARG A 115 10.32 -10.07 -5.32
C ARG A 115 9.18 -9.23 -5.89
N LEU A 116 8.77 -8.20 -5.17
CA LEU A 116 7.83 -7.17 -5.65
C LEU A 116 8.58 -5.85 -5.78
N ILE A 117 8.79 -5.43 -7.01
CA ILE A 117 9.26 -4.09 -7.35
C ILE A 117 8.02 -3.28 -7.73
N THR A 118 7.76 -2.18 -7.04
CA THR A 118 6.70 -1.23 -7.41
C THR A 118 7.30 0.06 -7.95
N LEU A 119 6.74 0.57 -9.03
CA LEU A 119 7.18 1.79 -9.72
C LEU A 119 6.07 2.83 -9.66
N GLY A 120 6.26 3.92 -8.93
CA GLY A 120 5.31 5.04 -8.83
C GLY A 120 3.92 4.62 -8.37
N THR A 121 3.85 3.67 -7.43
CA THR A 121 2.58 3.14 -6.91
C THR A 121 2.00 4.12 -5.90
N PRO A 122 0.76 4.63 -6.08
CA PRO A 122 0.16 5.55 -5.13
C PRO A 122 -0.33 4.81 -3.88
N PHE A 123 0.60 4.43 -3.00
CA PHE A 123 0.36 3.68 -1.76
C PHE A 123 -0.58 4.38 -0.78
N HIS A 124 -0.64 5.72 -0.80
CA HIS A 124 -1.60 6.50 -0.02
C HIS A 124 -2.85 6.91 -0.84
N GLY A 125 -3.09 6.26 -1.99
CA GLY A 125 -4.17 6.60 -2.92
C GLY A 125 -3.88 7.89 -3.68
N SER A 126 -4.83 8.43 -4.43
CA SER A 126 -4.66 9.73 -5.10
C SER A 126 -5.98 10.45 -5.35
N ASP A 127 -5.95 11.78 -5.24
CA ASP A 127 -7.07 12.68 -5.58
C ASP A 127 -7.60 12.48 -7.00
N ARG A 128 -6.76 11.97 -7.90
CA ARG A 128 -7.13 11.54 -9.25
C ARG A 128 -8.34 10.60 -9.29
N PHE A 129 -8.54 9.82 -8.22
CA PHE A 129 -9.58 8.81 -8.12
C PHE A 129 -10.77 9.21 -7.25
N THR A 130 -10.63 10.27 -6.45
CA THR A 130 -11.70 10.86 -5.63
C THR A 130 -12.91 11.20 -6.50
N ASN A 131 -14.12 10.86 -6.04
CA ASN A 131 -15.39 11.00 -6.78
C ASN A 131 -15.48 10.27 -8.14
N THR A 132 -14.57 9.34 -8.46
CA THR A 132 -14.66 8.49 -9.66
C THR A 132 -15.18 7.08 -9.33
N ARG A 133 -15.44 6.25 -10.36
CA ARG A 133 -15.72 4.81 -10.19
C ARG A 133 -14.57 3.99 -9.57
N TYR A 134 -13.42 4.63 -9.33
CA TYR A 134 -12.23 4.05 -8.70
C TYR A 134 -11.95 4.69 -7.33
N SER A 135 -12.95 5.31 -6.68
CA SER A 135 -12.81 6.05 -5.42
C SER A 135 -12.23 5.25 -4.25
N TYR A 136 -12.22 3.92 -4.31
CA TYR A 136 -11.45 3.06 -3.40
C TYR A 136 -9.93 3.26 -3.50
N TRP A 137 -9.41 3.82 -4.59
CA TRP A 137 -8.04 4.33 -4.71
C TRP A 137 -7.93 5.85 -4.52
N GLY A 138 -8.98 6.53 -4.06
CA GLY A 138 -8.93 7.93 -3.63
C GLY A 138 -7.87 8.15 -2.55
N PHE A 139 -7.33 9.37 -2.45
CA PHE A 139 -6.33 9.69 -1.44
C PHE A 139 -6.87 9.40 -0.04
N GLU A 140 -6.07 8.72 0.78
CA GLU A 140 -6.40 8.35 2.15
C GLU A 140 -7.72 7.55 2.35
N SER A 141 -8.19 6.83 1.32
CA SER A 141 -9.40 5.99 1.42
C SER A 141 -9.26 4.86 2.47
N ASP A 142 -10.38 4.35 2.96
CA ASP A 142 -10.38 3.18 3.87
C ASP A 142 -9.71 1.96 3.24
N TRP A 143 -10.01 1.67 1.96
CA TRP A 143 -9.39 0.54 1.24
C TRP A 143 -7.86 0.70 1.16
N VAL A 144 -7.38 1.91 0.88
CA VAL A 144 -5.96 2.24 0.84
C VAL A 144 -5.32 2.04 2.21
N LYS A 145 -5.91 2.65 3.26
CA LYS A 145 -5.42 2.57 4.65
C LYS A 145 -5.36 1.14 5.18
N THR A 146 -6.31 0.29 4.79
CA THR A 146 -6.29 -1.15 5.11
C THR A 146 -5.20 -1.90 4.34
N ASN A 147 -5.06 -1.69 3.03
CA ASN A 147 -4.32 -2.62 2.17
C ASN A 147 -2.88 -2.20 1.83
N TYR A 148 -2.47 -0.94 2.00
CA TYR A 148 -1.13 -0.50 1.55
C TYR A 148 0.02 -1.30 2.19
N LYS A 149 -0.14 -1.69 3.48
CA LYS A 149 0.84 -2.49 4.23
C LYS A 149 0.97 -3.93 3.74
N ASN A 150 0.03 -4.46 2.95
CA ASN A 150 0.11 -5.82 2.42
C ASN A 150 1.32 -6.01 1.48
N ALA A 151 1.92 -4.93 0.99
CA ALA A 151 3.21 -4.95 0.29
C ALA A 151 4.31 -5.64 1.12
N LEU A 152 4.26 -5.56 2.45
CA LEU A 152 5.18 -6.22 3.38
C LEU A 152 4.99 -7.75 3.46
N PHE A 153 3.93 -8.31 2.87
CA PHE A 153 3.74 -9.76 2.75
C PHE A 153 4.43 -10.39 1.53
N PHE A 154 5.15 -9.59 0.73
CA PHE A 154 6.03 -10.08 -0.34
C PHE A 154 7.47 -10.20 0.20
N PRO A 155 8.18 -11.34 0.01
CA PRO A 155 9.45 -11.60 0.69
C PRO A 155 10.54 -10.54 0.43
N LEU A 156 10.58 -9.99 -0.78
CA LEU A 156 11.47 -8.90 -1.18
C LEU A 156 10.67 -7.76 -1.82
N PHE A 157 9.99 -6.97 -0.98
CA PHE A 157 9.26 -5.77 -1.43
C PHE A 157 10.14 -4.52 -1.47
N GLN A 158 10.16 -3.84 -2.62
CA GLN A 158 10.98 -2.65 -2.90
C GLN A 158 10.13 -1.57 -3.61
N PRO A 159 9.77 -0.48 -2.89
CA PRO A 159 9.14 0.69 -3.50
C PRO A 159 10.18 1.60 -4.18
N LEU A 160 9.90 1.97 -5.43
CA LEU A 160 10.61 3.02 -6.13
C LEU A 160 9.63 4.03 -6.72
N SER A 161 9.90 5.32 -6.50
CA SER A 161 9.01 6.42 -6.92
C SER A 161 9.79 7.52 -7.65
N ALA A 162 9.07 8.34 -8.41
CA ALA A 162 9.66 9.47 -9.10
C ALA A 162 9.91 10.61 -8.09
N ILE A 163 11.05 11.30 -8.19
CA ILE A 163 11.37 12.46 -7.32
C ILE A 163 10.29 13.57 -7.37
N GLU A 164 9.52 13.65 -8.46
CA GLU A 164 8.27 14.40 -8.54
C GLU A 164 7.25 13.60 -9.40
N ASP A 165 6.00 13.46 -8.93
CA ASP A 165 4.90 12.78 -9.61
C ASP A 165 3.85 13.81 -10.09
N PHE A 166 3.58 13.83 -11.40
CA PHE A 166 2.60 14.74 -12.01
C PHE A 166 1.27 14.07 -12.42
N SER A 167 1.09 12.81 -12.04
CA SER A 167 -0.01 11.94 -12.46
C SER A 167 -0.90 11.47 -11.31
N PHE A 168 -0.35 11.29 -10.10
CA PHE A 168 -1.08 10.82 -8.92
C PHE A 168 -0.85 11.75 -7.71
N PRO A 169 -1.47 12.93 -7.67
CA PRO A 169 -1.38 13.85 -6.53
C PRO A 169 -2.15 13.33 -5.28
N PRO A 170 -1.82 13.81 -4.08
CA PRO A 170 -0.68 14.70 -3.74
C PRO A 170 0.70 13.98 -3.89
N GLN A 171 1.83 14.67 -3.66
CA GLN A 171 3.16 14.12 -4.02
C GLN A 171 3.49 12.86 -3.20
N GLU A 172 3.22 12.94 -1.90
CA GLU A 172 3.35 11.88 -0.90
C GLU A 172 2.49 10.65 -1.19
N SER A 173 1.53 10.73 -2.14
CA SER A 173 0.74 9.57 -2.60
C SER A 173 1.60 8.37 -2.95
N THR A 174 2.77 8.59 -3.56
CA THR A 174 3.65 7.52 -4.05
C THR A 174 4.75 7.09 -3.10
N GLU A 175 4.82 7.67 -1.91
CA GLU A 175 5.69 7.18 -0.84
C GLU A 175 5.05 5.94 -0.20
N PHE A 176 5.83 4.90 0.05
CA PHE A 176 5.47 3.85 0.99
C PHE A 176 5.80 4.26 2.43
N GLY A 177 6.82 5.10 2.59
CA GLY A 177 7.36 5.58 3.85
C GLY A 177 8.30 4.57 4.52
N GLN A 178 8.47 4.74 5.83
CA GLN A 178 9.32 3.89 6.69
C GLN A 178 10.80 3.84 6.26
N GLY A 179 11.27 4.79 5.45
CA GLY A 179 12.65 4.83 4.93
C GLY A 179 12.98 3.72 3.93
N ARG A 180 11.97 3.18 3.22
CA ARG A 180 12.13 2.08 2.27
C ARG A 180 12.13 2.51 0.81
N ASP A 181 11.69 3.72 0.52
CA ASP A 181 11.54 4.27 -0.83
C ASP A 181 12.88 4.61 -1.47
N LEU A 182 13.05 4.13 -2.70
CA LEU A 182 14.14 4.54 -3.58
C LEU A 182 13.60 5.52 -4.62
N TRP A 183 14.42 6.48 -5.02
CA TRP A 183 13.98 7.61 -5.85
C TRP A 183 14.64 7.56 -7.23
N PHE A 184 13.86 7.85 -8.27
CA PHE A 184 14.35 8.04 -9.62
C PHE A 184 14.57 9.53 -9.92
N ASP A 185 15.76 9.87 -10.42
CA ASP A 185 16.18 11.25 -10.71
C ASP A 185 15.33 11.93 -11.80
N ILE A 186 14.80 11.16 -12.76
CA ILE A 186 13.95 11.72 -13.82
C ILE A 186 12.49 11.71 -13.36
N PRO A 187 11.87 12.89 -13.14
CA PRO A 187 10.51 12.99 -12.62
C PRO A 187 9.45 12.63 -13.66
N GLY A 188 8.25 12.38 -13.16
CA GLY A 188 7.16 11.79 -13.92
C GLY A 188 7.05 10.29 -13.66
N ASN A 189 5.81 9.87 -13.48
CA ASN A 189 5.42 8.54 -13.05
C ASN A 189 5.30 7.57 -14.23
N TYR A 190 4.70 8.05 -15.32
CA TYR A 190 4.66 7.34 -16.59
C TYR A 190 6.07 7.26 -17.20
N ASN A 191 6.92 8.27 -16.97
CA ASN A 191 8.34 8.26 -17.32
C ASN A 191 9.15 7.09 -16.72
N LEU A 192 8.78 6.53 -15.55
CA LEU A 192 9.54 5.47 -14.85
C LEU A 192 9.84 4.23 -15.71
N VAL A 193 8.93 3.85 -16.60
CA VAL A 193 9.07 2.67 -17.49
C VAL A 193 9.45 3.02 -18.93
N ARG A 194 9.85 4.28 -19.18
CA ARG A 194 10.03 4.85 -20.52
C ARG A 194 11.34 5.59 -20.71
N ARG A 195 11.86 6.26 -19.68
CA ARG A 195 13.10 7.04 -19.73
C ARG A 195 14.32 6.11 -19.67
N THR A 196 15.38 6.41 -20.41
CA THR A 196 16.55 5.53 -20.55
C THR A 196 17.27 5.37 -19.21
N GLU A 197 17.26 6.45 -18.45
CA GLU A 197 17.89 6.69 -17.16
C GLU A 197 17.19 5.83 -16.10
N ASN A 198 15.87 5.96 -15.96
CA ASN A 198 15.08 5.15 -15.02
C ASN A 198 15.10 3.65 -15.38
N ILE A 199 15.09 3.30 -16.67
CA ILE A 199 15.28 1.91 -17.12
C ILE A 199 16.69 1.40 -16.78
N ARG A 200 17.73 2.25 -16.86
CA ARG A 200 19.10 1.90 -16.46
C ARG A 200 19.19 1.65 -14.95
N THR A 201 18.69 2.55 -14.11
CA THR A 201 18.69 2.36 -12.65
C THR A 201 17.92 1.09 -12.24
N LEU A 202 16.78 0.80 -12.90
CA LEU A 202 16.03 -0.44 -12.69
C LEU A 202 16.80 -1.69 -13.15
N ARG A 203 17.59 -1.61 -14.24
CA ARG A 203 18.50 -2.69 -14.68
C ARG A 203 19.62 -2.93 -13.67
N GLU A 204 20.27 -1.88 -13.19
CA GLU A 204 21.33 -1.97 -12.16
C GLU A 204 20.77 -2.54 -10.85
N PHE A 205 19.54 -2.19 -10.47
CA PHE A 205 18.85 -2.72 -9.29
C PHE A 205 18.32 -4.17 -9.44
N LEU A 206 18.13 -4.64 -10.67
CA LEU A 206 17.79 -6.04 -10.97
C LEU A 206 19.01 -6.95 -11.07
N GLY A 207 20.18 -6.40 -11.42
CA GLY A 207 21.36 -7.18 -11.83
C GLY A 207 21.14 -7.85 -13.19
N THR A 208 22.03 -8.76 -13.57
CA THR A 208 21.79 -9.72 -14.66
C THR A 208 21.28 -11.06 -14.09
N PRO A 209 20.63 -11.92 -14.88
CA PRO A 209 20.24 -13.26 -14.45
C PRO A 209 21.42 -14.22 -14.18
N LYS A 210 22.65 -13.82 -14.56
CA LYS A 210 23.89 -14.56 -14.28
C LYS A 210 24.53 -14.13 -12.96
N ASP A 211 24.25 -12.91 -12.51
CA ASP A 211 24.61 -12.49 -11.17
C ASP A 211 23.74 -13.28 -10.21
N ASN A 212 24.38 -14.16 -9.42
CA ASN A 212 23.68 -14.84 -8.34
C ASN A 212 23.09 -13.76 -7.43
N VAL A 213 21.76 -13.64 -7.38
CA VAL A 213 21.05 -12.69 -6.51
C VAL A 213 21.04 -13.20 -5.06
N ASN A 214 22.24 -13.51 -4.58
CA ASN A 214 22.68 -13.32 -3.22
C ASN A 214 22.65 -11.82 -2.91
N LEU A 215 21.44 -11.28 -2.78
CA LEU A 215 21.20 -10.25 -1.77
C LEU A 215 21.90 -10.72 -0.50
N THR A 216 22.75 -9.85 0.07
CA THR A 216 23.70 -10.13 1.16
C THR A 216 23.27 -11.29 2.05
N PRO A 217 24.09 -12.34 2.21
CA PRO A 217 23.69 -13.54 2.93
C PRO A 217 23.09 -13.14 4.27
N SER A 218 21.88 -13.65 4.56
CA SER A 218 21.18 -13.34 5.80
C SER A 218 22.17 -13.50 6.96
N PRO A 219 22.35 -12.47 7.82
CA PRO A 219 23.41 -12.47 8.80
C PRO A 219 23.28 -13.73 9.63
N LYS A 220 24.26 -14.64 9.50
CA LYS A 220 24.20 -15.96 10.12
C LYS A 220 23.89 -15.75 11.59
N ALA A 221 22.74 -16.25 12.03
CA ALA A 221 22.26 -16.01 13.40
C ALA A 221 23.38 -16.41 14.36
N ASN A 222 23.90 -15.43 15.10
CA ASN A 222 25.05 -15.64 15.98
C ASN A 222 24.68 -16.79 16.94
N PRO A 223 25.41 -17.93 16.94
CA PRO A 223 24.98 -19.13 17.65
C PRO A 223 24.75 -18.92 19.16
N GLU A 224 25.37 -17.89 19.76
CA GLU A 224 25.12 -17.44 21.13
C GLU A 224 23.66 -17.05 21.42
N PHE A 225 22.90 -16.64 20.40
CA PHE A 225 21.50 -16.19 20.48
C PHE A 225 20.52 -17.10 19.73
N ALA A 226 21.01 -18.12 19.02
CA ALA A 226 20.18 -19.04 18.23
C ALA A 226 19.47 -20.12 19.07
N VAL A 227 19.85 -20.29 20.34
CA VAL A 227 19.23 -21.24 21.27
C VAL A 227 18.37 -20.49 22.29
N PRO A 228 17.04 -20.70 22.32
CA PRO A 228 16.22 -20.22 23.43
C PRO A 228 16.73 -20.86 24.73
N LYS A 229 17.28 -20.05 25.64
CA LYS A 229 17.62 -20.53 26.98
C LYS A 229 16.35 -21.07 27.62
N LYS A 230 16.32 -22.38 27.87
CA LYS A 230 15.21 -23.09 28.50
C LYS A 230 15.08 -22.58 29.93
N ILE A 231 14.23 -21.58 30.15
CA ILE A 231 13.90 -21.09 31.49
C ILE A 231 13.06 -22.17 32.16
N GLU A 232 13.71 -23.03 32.93
CA GLU A 232 13.02 -24.00 33.77
C GLU A 232 12.39 -23.27 34.95
N VAL A 233 11.16 -22.82 34.73
CA VAL A 233 10.31 -22.22 35.76
C VAL A 233 9.93 -23.31 36.74
N ASP A 234 10.55 -23.29 37.91
CA ASP A 234 10.23 -24.15 39.04
C ASP A 234 8.85 -23.78 39.63
N PHE A 235 7.81 -24.44 39.13
CA PHE A 235 6.42 -24.23 39.56
C PHE A 235 6.12 -24.76 40.97
N SER A 236 7.03 -25.49 41.64
CA SER A 236 6.81 -25.98 43.02
C SER A 236 6.59 -24.85 44.03
N LYS A 237 7.07 -23.65 43.71
CA LYS A 237 6.93 -22.44 44.55
C LYS A 237 5.57 -21.74 44.42
N TYR A 238 4.65 -22.27 43.60
CA TYR A 238 3.34 -21.64 43.34
C TYR A 238 2.14 -22.42 43.92
N GLU A 239 2.33 -23.14 45.04
CA GLU A 239 1.20 -23.70 45.78
C GLU A 239 0.26 -22.59 46.32
N PRO A 240 -1.06 -22.67 46.04
CA PRO A 240 -2.02 -21.64 46.47
C PRO A 240 -2.22 -21.57 47.99
N ALA A 241 -1.75 -22.56 48.75
CA ALA A 241 -1.76 -22.57 50.21
C ALA A 241 -0.87 -21.48 50.84
N VAL A 242 0.27 -21.16 50.21
CA VAL A 242 1.25 -20.20 50.76
C VAL A 242 0.74 -18.76 50.66
N TYR A 243 -0.01 -18.43 49.60
CA TYR A 243 -0.50 -17.07 49.32
C TYR A 243 -1.40 -16.52 50.45
N LYS A 244 -2.24 -17.37 51.05
CA LYS A 244 -3.10 -16.99 52.18
C LYS A 244 -2.32 -16.68 53.47
N LYS A 245 -1.13 -17.28 53.67
CA LYS A 245 -0.31 -17.05 54.88
C LYS A 245 0.39 -15.67 54.84
N ASN A 246 0.72 -15.16 53.66
CA ASN A 246 1.43 -13.87 53.52
C ASN A 246 0.51 -12.64 53.58
N GLN A 247 -0.75 -12.72 53.14
CA GLN A 247 -1.70 -11.61 53.32
C GLN A 247 -2.01 -11.33 54.81
N ILE A 248 -1.95 -12.34 55.68
CA ILE A 248 -2.16 -12.20 57.13
C ILE A 248 -0.99 -11.45 57.82
N LYS A 249 0.24 -11.50 57.25
CA LYS A 249 1.36 -10.68 57.74
C LYS A 249 1.28 -9.23 57.26
N LEU A 250 0.85 -8.99 56.01
CA LEU A 250 0.74 -7.65 55.43
C LEU A 250 -0.45 -6.81 55.97
N THR A 251 -1.37 -7.42 56.71
CA THR A 251 -2.55 -6.74 57.27
C THR A 251 -2.42 -6.33 58.74
N LYS A 252 -1.33 -6.69 59.43
CA LYS A 252 -1.11 -6.39 60.87
C LYS A 252 -0.29 -5.12 61.18
N THR A 253 0.24 -4.40 60.19
CA THR A 253 1.03 -3.16 60.39
C THR A 253 0.29 -1.90 59.95
N LYS A 254 -0.84 -1.61 60.62
CA LYS A 254 -1.56 -0.32 60.55
C LYS A 254 -1.33 0.50 61.82
N SER A 255 -0.52 1.56 61.76
CA SER A 255 -0.67 2.74 62.65
C SER A 255 0.20 3.94 62.25
N SER A 256 -0.47 5.04 61.90
CA SER A 256 -0.03 6.43 62.16
C SER A 256 -0.53 6.84 63.57
N PRO A 257 -0.36 8.07 64.13
CA PRO A 257 0.06 9.38 63.58
C PRO A 257 1.21 10.03 64.43
N LYS A 258 1.64 11.31 64.38
CA LYS A 258 1.04 12.69 64.31
C LYS A 258 2.17 13.71 63.95
N LYS A 259 2.04 15.02 63.71
CA LYS A 259 1.00 16.00 63.26
C LYS A 259 1.42 17.42 63.73
N ALA A 260 1.90 18.30 62.83
CA ALA A 260 1.97 19.76 62.99
C ALA A 260 1.83 20.39 61.59
N LYS A 261 0.83 21.24 61.26
CA LYS A 261 0.68 22.69 61.54
C LYS A 261 1.90 23.51 61.05
N ALA A 262 1.77 24.58 60.25
CA ALA A 262 0.67 25.56 60.19
C ALA A 262 0.12 25.92 58.77
N LYS A 263 -0.51 27.11 58.64
CA LYS A 263 -1.37 27.69 57.58
C LYS A 263 -1.31 29.24 57.73
N PRO A 264 -2.01 30.09 56.93
CA PRO A 264 -2.32 30.09 55.48
C PRO A 264 -2.13 31.50 54.84
N LYS A 265 -2.44 31.67 53.53
CA LYS A 265 -3.01 32.85 52.80
C LYS A 265 -2.57 32.79 51.31
N ALA A 266 -3.24 33.39 50.32
CA ALA A 266 -4.66 33.75 50.14
C ALA A 266 -4.92 33.97 48.62
N SER A 267 -6.16 33.87 48.15
CA SER A 267 -6.58 34.28 46.80
C SER A 267 -7.42 35.56 46.84
N PRO A 268 -7.48 36.31 45.73
CA PRO A 268 -8.81 36.64 45.18
C PRO A 268 -8.89 36.68 43.63
N LYS A 269 -10.00 36.11 43.12
CA LYS A 269 -10.74 36.55 41.89
C LYS A 269 -11.68 37.72 42.28
N PRO A 270 -12.42 38.46 41.41
CA PRO A 270 -13.09 38.08 40.13
C PRO A 270 -12.89 39.15 39.00
N LYS A 271 -13.62 39.29 37.85
CA LYS A 271 -15.06 39.30 37.45
C LYS A 271 -15.19 39.12 35.91
N THR A 272 -16.09 38.30 35.34
CA THR A 272 -17.52 38.50 34.89
C THR A 272 -17.76 39.59 33.82
N THR A 273 -18.68 39.48 32.83
CA THR A 273 -19.75 38.46 32.58
C THR A 273 -19.67 37.82 31.15
N THR A 274 -20.58 37.79 30.15
CA THR A 274 -21.99 38.26 29.92
C THR A 274 -22.65 37.48 28.73
N LYS A 275 -24.00 37.44 28.62
CA LYS A 275 -24.82 37.10 27.42
C LYS A 275 -26.17 37.87 27.49
N PRO A 276 -26.80 38.25 26.35
CA PRO A 276 -28.09 37.67 25.90
C PRO A 276 -28.10 37.41 24.35
N VAL A 277 -28.95 36.64 23.66
CA VAL A 277 -30.34 36.09 23.78
C VAL A 277 -31.45 36.88 23.07
N THR A 278 -31.94 36.35 21.93
CA THR A 278 -33.34 36.31 21.36
C THR A 278 -33.30 35.46 20.06
N GLN A 279 -34.19 34.49 19.75
CA GLN A 279 -35.63 34.50 19.37
C GLN A 279 -35.94 35.10 17.96
N SER A 280 -36.86 34.60 17.11
CA SER A 280 -37.69 33.36 17.05
C SER A 280 -38.45 33.24 15.69
N LYS A 281 -39.39 32.27 15.54
CA LYS A 281 -40.41 32.07 14.46
C LYS A 281 -39.97 31.43 13.11
N VAL A 282 -40.87 30.90 12.25
CA VAL A 282 -41.95 29.87 12.42
C VAL A 282 -42.58 29.46 11.05
N ILE A 283 -42.77 28.15 10.84
CA ILE A 283 -43.76 27.42 9.98
C ILE A 283 -44.24 28.02 8.63
N SER A 284 -44.03 27.28 7.52
CA SER A 284 -45.15 26.72 6.69
C SER A 284 -44.69 25.85 5.50
N LYS A 285 -45.55 24.89 5.10
CA LYS A 285 -45.47 24.12 3.83
C LYS A 285 -46.60 24.55 2.90
N PRO A 286 -46.48 24.34 1.58
CA PRO A 286 -47.62 23.86 0.80
C PRO A 286 -47.33 22.67 -0.15
N LYS A 287 -48.12 21.60 0.07
CA LYS A 287 -48.75 20.69 -0.92
C LYS A 287 -48.00 20.28 -2.20
N ALA A 288 -47.72 18.97 -2.31
CA ALA A 288 -47.39 18.31 -3.58
C ALA A 288 -48.64 17.89 -4.41
N LYS A 289 -48.57 18.09 -5.73
CA LYS A 289 -49.41 17.59 -6.85
C LYS A 289 -48.54 17.78 -8.11
N LYS A 290 -48.52 16.99 -9.18
CA LYS A 290 -49.10 15.70 -9.62
C LYS A 290 -47.89 14.88 -10.21
N LYS A 291 -47.93 13.72 -10.87
CA LYS A 291 -48.94 13.04 -11.72
C LYS A 291 -48.45 11.59 -11.93
N THR A 292 -49.33 10.60 -11.94
CA THR A 292 -48.95 9.22 -12.33
C THR A 292 -49.89 8.76 -13.46
N THR A 293 -49.36 8.63 -14.67
CA THR A 293 -50.15 8.21 -15.84
C THR A 293 -49.90 6.73 -16.10
N LYS A 294 -50.89 5.86 -15.87
CA LYS A 294 -50.87 4.49 -16.40
C LYS A 294 -51.42 4.48 -17.82
N ARG A 295 -50.72 3.80 -18.74
CA ARG A 295 -51.30 3.30 -20.00
C ARG A 295 -52.39 2.27 -19.70
N ASN A 296 -53.40 2.18 -20.56
CA ASN A 296 -54.10 0.93 -20.88
C ASN A 296 -54.92 1.11 -22.15
N LYS A 297 -54.82 0.13 -23.06
CA LYS A 297 -55.29 0.15 -24.46
C LYS A 297 -54.64 1.28 -25.27
#